data_AF-A0A800E977-F1
#
_entry.id   AF-A0A800E977-F1
#
_cell.length_a   1.000
_cell.length_b   1.000
_cell.length_c   1.000
_cell.angle_alpha   90.00
_cell.angle_beta   90.00
_cell.angle_gamma   90.00
#
_symmetry.space_group_name_H-M   'P 1'
#
loop_
_entity.id
_entity.type
_entity.pdbx_description
1 polymer ?
#
loop_
_entity_poly.entity_id
_entity_poly.type
_entity_poly.pdbx_seq_one_letter_code
_entity_poly.pdbx_strand_id
1 'polypeptide(L)'
;MNDLILYDKDLADNPTARIPICLVLDTSGSMDGAPIEELNKGVRLFMEAILEDEMTRFSADISIVTFGHTVKEELKFGSIEEQEIPTFYAGGPTPLGKAMLTSVELLDNRKKEYQKAGVDYFQPWLVLMSDGSPTDLVETTNAIKKISELYNDKKLTLFPIGIGGGANMSKLSQFGKDAVKLDGLKFKEFFEWLSQSVSIVSQSAPGEEIVLDAEGIRNWTTISL
;
A
#
# COMPACT_ATOMS: atom_id res chain seq x y z
N MET A 1 18.84 7.96 -18.01
CA MET A 1 19.67 9.11 -17.59
C MET A 1 18.82 10.38 -17.43
N ASN A 2 17.70 10.52 -18.16
CA ASN A 2 16.73 11.61 -17.93
C ASN A 2 15.89 11.42 -16.66
N ASP A 3 15.40 10.21 -16.38
CA ASP A 3 14.46 10.02 -15.25
C ASP A 3 15.09 10.38 -13.90
N LEU A 4 16.33 9.95 -13.65
CA LEU A 4 17.10 10.30 -12.44
C LEU A 4 17.27 11.83 -12.22
N ILE A 5 17.38 12.61 -13.30
CA ILE A 5 17.56 14.07 -13.22
C ILE A 5 16.22 14.75 -12.91
N LEU A 6 15.11 14.20 -13.41
CA LEU A 6 13.77 14.70 -13.13
C LEU A 6 13.34 14.38 -11.68
N TYR A 7 13.71 13.20 -11.18
CA TYR A 7 13.37 12.75 -9.82
C TYR A 7 14.12 13.51 -8.72
N ASP A 8 15.44 13.74 -8.87
CA ASP A 8 16.21 14.55 -7.91
C ASP A 8 15.67 16.00 -7.88
N LYS A 9 15.14 16.48 -9.00
CA LYS A 9 14.51 17.80 -9.09
C LYS A 9 13.15 17.84 -8.37
N ASP A 10 12.29 16.83 -8.52
CA ASP A 10 11.00 16.77 -7.79
C ASP A 10 11.20 16.73 -6.27
N LEU A 11 12.18 15.96 -5.78
CA LEU A 11 12.49 15.92 -4.36
C LEU A 11 13.11 17.22 -3.85
N ALA A 12 13.92 17.91 -4.67
CA ALA A 12 14.57 19.16 -4.28
C ALA A 12 13.65 20.39 -4.35
N ASP A 13 12.71 20.43 -5.29
CA ASP A 13 11.89 21.62 -5.58
C ASP A 13 10.57 21.65 -4.78
N ASN A 14 10.18 20.55 -4.13
CA ASN A 14 8.93 20.43 -3.40
C ASN A 14 9.16 20.22 -1.88
N PRO A 15 8.95 21.27 -1.05
CA PRO A 15 9.21 21.22 0.40
C PRO A 15 8.19 20.38 1.19
N THR A 16 7.20 19.79 0.52
CA THR A 16 6.12 19.04 1.17
C THR A 16 6.63 17.70 1.69
N ALA A 17 6.35 17.40 2.96
CA ALA A 17 6.72 16.12 3.55
C ALA A 17 6.07 14.95 2.79
N ARG A 18 6.87 13.91 2.52
CA ARG A 18 6.45 12.75 1.72
C ARG A 18 5.82 11.66 2.57
N ILE A 19 4.78 11.01 2.04
CA ILE A 19 4.13 9.82 2.61
C ILE A 19 4.45 8.65 1.67
N PRO A 20 5.46 7.82 1.97
CA PRO A 20 5.75 6.64 1.16
C PRO A 20 4.70 5.55 1.41
N ILE A 21 3.96 5.17 0.36
CA ILE A 21 2.86 4.20 0.41
C ILE A 21 3.18 3.07 -0.57
N CYS A 22 3.23 1.83 -0.09
CA CYS A 22 3.34 0.66 -0.94
C CYS A 22 2.03 -0.14 -0.91
N LEU A 23 1.34 -0.21 -2.04
CA LEU A 23 0.21 -1.11 -2.24
C LEU A 23 0.74 -2.50 -2.62
N VAL A 24 0.44 -3.51 -1.81
CA VAL A 24 0.85 -4.91 -2.01
C VAL A 24 -0.39 -5.71 -2.36
N LEU A 25 -0.59 -5.93 -3.65
CA LEU A 25 -1.87 -6.37 -4.21
C LEU A 25 -1.78 -7.82 -4.69
N ASP A 26 -2.62 -8.68 -4.12
CA ASP A 26 -2.80 -10.03 -4.58
C ASP A 26 -3.45 -10.02 -5.97
N THR A 27 -2.79 -10.67 -6.92
CA THR A 27 -3.29 -10.91 -8.28
C THR A 27 -3.20 -12.39 -8.61
N SER A 28 -3.26 -13.27 -7.60
CA SER A 28 -3.22 -14.72 -7.77
C SER A 28 -4.52 -15.27 -8.36
N GLY A 29 -4.57 -16.57 -8.64
CA GLY A 29 -5.73 -17.21 -9.27
C GLY A 29 -7.05 -17.06 -8.50
N SER A 30 -7.03 -16.82 -7.19
CA SER A 30 -8.27 -16.60 -6.40
C SER A 30 -8.93 -15.25 -6.66
N MET A 31 -8.21 -14.33 -7.31
CA MET A 31 -8.71 -13.00 -7.67
C MET A 31 -9.48 -12.97 -9.00
N ASP A 32 -9.55 -14.09 -9.73
CA ASP A 32 -10.17 -14.17 -11.04
C ASP A 32 -11.66 -13.77 -11.04
N GLY A 33 -12.10 -13.10 -12.11
CA GLY A 33 -13.44 -12.55 -12.25
C GLY A 33 -13.64 -11.21 -11.52
N ALA A 34 -14.72 -11.09 -10.74
CA ALA A 34 -15.12 -9.83 -10.13
C ALA A 34 -14.07 -9.19 -9.19
N PRO A 35 -13.30 -9.93 -8.36
CA PRO A 35 -12.32 -9.31 -7.46
C PRO A 35 -11.23 -8.50 -8.17
N ILE A 36 -10.62 -9.03 -9.25
CA ILE A 36 -9.59 -8.29 -10.00
C ILE A 36 -10.17 -7.07 -10.73
N GLU A 37 -11.41 -7.15 -11.22
CA GLU A 37 -12.09 -5.99 -11.83
C GLU A 37 -12.34 -4.86 -10.82
N GLU A 38 -12.82 -5.20 -9.63
CA GLU A 38 -13.08 -4.22 -8.57
C GLU A 38 -11.79 -3.68 -7.95
N LEU A 39 -10.73 -4.48 -7.86
CA LEU A 39 -9.40 -4.02 -7.50
C LEU A 39 -8.88 -2.98 -8.50
N ASN A 40 -8.96 -3.26 -9.81
CA ASN A 40 -8.55 -2.32 -10.86
C ASN A 40 -9.33 -1.00 -10.79
N LYS A 41 -10.66 -1.07 -10.62
CA LYS A 41 -11.51 0.12 -10.46
C LYS A 41 -11.13 0.92 -9.22
N GLY A 42 -10.95 0.25 -8.09
CA GLY A 42 -10.61 0.87 -6.82
C GLY A 42 -9.25 1.57 -6.85
N VAL A 43 -8.22 0.91 -7.38
CA VAL A 43 -6.89 1.52 -7.54
C VAL A 43 -6.94 2.73 -8.46
N ARG A 44 -7.67 2.65 -9.58
CA ARG A 44 -7.85 3.80 -10.48
C ARG A 44 -8.48 5.00 -9.75
N LEU A 45 -9.58 4.78 -9.03
CA LEU A 45 -10.26 5.83 -8.27
C LEU A 45 -9.35 6.41 -7.16
N PHE A 46 -8.57 5.58 -6.49
CA PHE A 46 -7.57 6.03 -5.52
C PHE A 46 -6.55 6.97 -6.17
N MET A 47 -5.92 6.54 -7.26
CA MET A 47 -4.91 7.34 -7.96
C MET A 47 -5.49 8.65 -8.51
N GLU A 48 -6.72 8.62 -9.06
CA GLU A 48 -7.44 9.82 -9.52
C GLU A 48 -7.70 10.79 -8.35
N ALA A 49 -8.17 10.30 -7.20
CA ALA A 49 -8.40 11.12 -6.02
C ALA A 49 -7.11 11.75 -5.46
N ILE A 50 -5.99 11.01 -5.46
CA ILE A 50 -4.67 11.55 -5.08
C ILE A 50 -4.24 12.67 -6.02
N LEU A 51 -4.45 12.49 -7.34
CA LEU A 51 -4.13 13.50 -8.34
C LEU A 51 -5.03 14.74 -8.22
N GLU A 52 -6.30 14.61 -7.87
CA GLU A 52 -7.22 15.75 -7.75
C GLU A 52 -6.93 16.67 -6.56
N ASP A 53 -6.34 16.15 -5.48
CA ASP A 53 -6.00 16.91 -4.26
C ASP A 53 -4.58 17.50 -4.37
N GLU A 54 -4.46 18.84 -4.42
CA GLU A 54 -3.18 19.53 -4.65
C GLU A 54 -2.09 19.18 -3.62
N MET A 55 -2.43 19.08 -2.33
CA MET A 55 -1.44 18.76 -1.30
C MET A 55 -1.05 17.29 -1.36
N THR A 56 -2.05 16.43 -1.50
CA THR A 56 -1.88 14.97 -1.50
C THR A 56 -1.09 14.51 -2.71
N ARG A 57 -1.31 15.10 -3.87
CA ARG A 57 -0.54 14.87 -5.10
C ARG A 57 0.97 15.04 -4.90
N PHE A 58 1.37 16.00 -4.08
CA PHE A 58 2.76 16.34 -3.81
C PHE A 58 3.35 15.62 -2.59
N SER A 59 2.50 15.16 -1.66
CA SER A 59 2.92 14.38 -0.50
C SER A 59 2.97 12.88 -0.76
N ALA A 60 1.96 12.33 -1.43
CA ALA A 60 1.80 10.90 -1.63
C ALA A 60 2.84 10.39 -2.61
N ASP A 61 3.70 9.48 -2.15
CA ASP A 61 4.68 8.80 -3.01
C ASP A 61 4.36 7.32 -3.01
N ILE A 62 3.90 6.82 -4.14
CA ILE A 62 3.19 5.54 -4.23
C ILE A 62 4.03 4.54 -5.03
N SER A 63 4.12 3.32 -4.53
CA SER A 63 4.57 2.15 -5.28
C SER A 63 3.47 1.09 -5.25
N ILE A 64 3.31 0.37 -6.35
CA ILE A 64 2.36 -0.75 -6.46
C ILE A 64 3.15 -2.02 -6.77
N VAL A 65 3.09 -2.96 -5.84
CA VAL A 65 3.66 -4.30 -5.96
C VAL A 65 2.51 -5.29 -6.09
N THR A 66 2.49 -6.03 -7.20
CA THR A 66 1.55 -7.15 -7.39
C THR A 66 2.23 -8.48 -7.10
N PHE A 67 1.42 -9.48 -6.72
CA PHE A 67 1.87 -10.85 -6.63
C PHE A 67 0.79 -11.84 -7.09
N GLY A 68 1.12 -12.57 -8.13
CA GLY A 68 0.29 -13.59 -8.78
C GLY A 68 1.09 -14.14 -9.94
N HIS A 69 1.59 -15.37 -9.83
CA HIS A 69 2.77 -15.89 -10.55
C HIS A 69 4.11 -15.40 -10.02
N THR A 70 4.38 -14.10 -10.14
CA THR A 70 5.65 -13.48 -9.73
C THR A 70 5.37 -12.18 -9.00
N VAL A 71 6.31 -11.74 -8.17
CA VAL A 71 6.29 -10.41 -7.56
C VAL A 71 6.77 -9.41 -8.60
N LYS A 72 5.98 -8.35 -8.83
CA LYS A 72 6.30 -7.29 -9.80
C LYS A 72 5.96 -5.93 -9.21
N GLU A 73 6.88 -4.97 -9.38
CA GLU A 73 6.60 -3.55 -9.13
C GLU A 73 5.94 -2.98 -10.40
N GLU A 74 4.62 -2.85 -10.37
CA GLU A 74 3.80 -2.34 -11.48
C GLU A 74 3.87 -0.82 -11.59
N LEU A 75 4.06 -0.13 -10.46
CA LEU A 75 4.22 1.31 -10.39
C LEU A 75 5.32 1.63 -9.39
N LYS A 76 6.23 2.53 -9.77
CA LYS A 76 7.42 2.87 -8.97
C LYS A 76 7.18 4.15 -8.19
N PHE A 77 7.88 4.30 -7.07
CA PHE A 77 7.99 5.60 -6.41
C PHE A 77 8.50 6.66 -7.40
N GLY A 78 7.94 7.87 -7.30
CA GLY A 78 8.18 8.96 -8.25
C GLY A 78 6.92 9.78 -8.54
N SER A 79 7.03 10.71 -9.50
CA SER A 79 5.90 11.56 -9.89
C SER A 79 4.75 10.69 -10.42
N ILE A 80 3.60 10.75 -9.74
CA ILE A 80 2.40 9.98 -10.12
C ILE A 80 1.84 10.51 -11.46
N GLU A 81 1.96 11.80 -11.73
CA GLU A 81 1.46 12.45 -12.95
C GLU A 81 2.13 11.94 -14.22
N GLU A 82 3.35 11.41 -14.10
CA GLU A 82 4.17 10.95 -15.21
C GLU A 82 4.06 9.44 -15.45
N GLN A 83 3.25 8.74 -14.65
CA GLN A 83 3.12 7.29 -14.69
C GLN A 83 1.71 6.87 -15.12
N GLU A 84 1.64 5.85 -15.96
CA GLU A 84 0.35 5.24 -16.31
C GLU A 84 -0.16 4.37 -15.16
N ILE A 85 -1.45 4.49 -14.85
CA ILE A 85 -2.10 3.61 -13.87
C ILE A 85 -2.15 2.19 -14.44
N PRO A 86 -1.49 1.19 -13.81
CA PRO A 86 -1.41 -0.16 -14.34
C PRO A 86 -2.79 -0.85 -14.33
N THR A 87 -2.95 -1.82 -15.23
CA THR A 87 -4.09 -2.75 -15.22
C THR A 87 -3.60 -4.13 -14.80
N PHE A 88 -4.26 -4.73 -13.82
CA PHE A 88 -3.89 -6.00 -13.22
C PHE A 88 -4.71 -7.15 -13.79
N TYR A 89 -4.10 -8.33 -13.83
CA TYR A 89 -4.73 -9.56 -14.29
C TYR A 89 -4.50 -10.66 -13.26
N ALA A 90 -5.54 -11.43 -12.97
CA ALA A 90 -5.47 -12.52 -12.00
C ALA A 90 -4.78 -13.75 -12.61
N GLY A 91 -3.94 -14.41 -11.83
CA GLY A 91 -3.37 -15.69 -12.22
C GLY A 91 -2.26 -16.17 -11.29
N GLY A 92 -2.09 -17.48 -11.26
CA GLY A 92 -0.89 -18.12 -10.71
C GLY A 92 -0.88 -18.27 -9.19
N PRO A 93 0.27 -18.72 -8.65
CA PRO A 93 0.52 -18.87 -7.22
C PRO A 93 0.57 -17.53 -6.48
N THR A 94 0.60 -17.62 -5.15
CA THR A 94 0.51 -16.49 -4.20
C THR A 94 1.82 -16.33 -3.42
N PRO A 95 2.89 -15.75 -4.02
CA PRO A 95 4.19 -15.55 -3.35
C PRO A 95 4.16 -14.35 -2.39
N LEU A 96 3.28 -14.43 -1.39
CA LEU A 96 2.97 -13.36 -0.43
C LEU A 96 4.21 -12.96 0.38
N GLY A 97 4.99 -13.92 0.87
CA GLY A 97 6.16 -13.64 1.68
C GLY A 97 7.19 -12.80 0.94
N LYS A 98 7.49 -13.19 -0.29
CA LYS A 98 8.37 -12.46 -1.19
C LYS A 98 7.84 -11.07 -1.50
N ALA A 99 6.54 -10.94 -1.79
CA ALA A 99 5.91 -9.64 -2.08
C ALA A 99 6.06 -8.66 -0.91
N MET A 100 5.80 -9.15 0.30
CA MET A 100 5.90 -8.37 1.53
C MET A 100 7.35 -7.93 1.83
N LEU A 101 8.33 -8.82 1.65
CA LEU A 101 9.75 -8.48 1.82
C LEU A 101 10.23 -7.45 0.79
N THR A 102 9.88 -7.64 -0.49
CA THR A 102 10.20 -6.68 -1.55
C THR A 102 9.61 -5.30 -1.27
N SER A 103 8.35 -5.25 -0.83
CA SER A 103 7.66 -3.99 -0.54
C SER A 103 8.31 -3.20 0.60
N VAL A 104 8.75 -3.89 1.66
CA VAL A 104 9.50 -3.26 2.76
C VAL A 104 10.86 -2.75 2.30
N GLU A 105 11.56 -3.50 1.44
CA GLU A 105 12.83 -3.06 0.86
C GLU A 105 12.67 -1.80 0.01
N LEU A 106 11.63 -1.73 -0.83
CA LEU A 106 11.30 -0.55 -1.63
C LEU A 106 11.05 0.67 -0.73
N LEU A 107 10.23 0.51 0.33
CA LEU A 107 9.96 1.58 1.30
C LEU A 107 11.23 2.02 2.05
N ASP A 108 12.06 1.08 2.48
CA ASP A 108 13.33 1.38 3.17
C ASP A 108 14.32 2.11 2.26
N ASN A 109 14.39 1.75 0.98
CA ASN A 109 15.23 2.44 0.01
C ASN A 109 14.71 3.85 -0.28
N ARG A 110 13.39 4.01 -0.47
CA ARG A 110 12.80 5.32 -0.72
C ARG A 110 12.99 6.30 0.44
N LYS A 111 12.89 5.83 1.70
CA LYS A 111 13.22 6.64 2.88
C LYS A 111 14.68 7.12 2.88
N LYS A 112 15.63 6.29 2.46
CA LYS A 112 17.05 6.70 2.37
C LYS A 112 17.25 7.78 1.32
N GLU A 113 16.50 7.74 0.22
CA GLU A 113 16.51 8.79 -0.80
C GLU A 113 16.02 10.12 -0.23
N TYR A 114 14.89 10.13 0.50
CA TYR A 114 14.41 11.33 1.18
C TYR A 114 15.44 11.90 2.16
N GLN A 115 16.03 11.03 3.00
CA GLN A 115 17.07 11.43 3.95
C GLN A 115 18.28 12.07 3.26
N LYS A 116 18.72 11.50 2.13
CA LYS A 116 19.84 12.02 1.35
C LYS A 116 19.50 13.37 0.70
N ALA A 117 18.25 13.55 0.27
CA ALA A 117 17.76 14.79 -0.32
C ALA A 117 17.41 15.88 0.74
N GLY A 118 17.37 15.54 2.02
CA GLY A 118 16.94 16.45 3.08
C GLY A 118 15.44 16.73 3.09
N VAL A 119 14.65 15.79 2.56
CA VAL A 119 13.18 15.88 2.49
C VAL A 119 12.57 15.19 3.70
N ASP A 120 11.67 15.89 4.40
CA ASP A 120 10.92 15.32 5.50
C ASP A 120 9.93 14.26 5.00
N TYR A 121 9.64 13.25 5.83
CA TYR A 121 8.73 12.18 5.47
C TYR A 121 8.01 11.60 6.68
N PHE A 122 6.80 11.07 6.44
CA PHE A 122 6.01 10.33 7.41
C PHE A 122 6.45 8.87 7.47
N GLN A 123 6.05 8.16 8.55
CA GLN A 123 6.28 6.72 8.61
C GLN A 123 5.59 6.02 7.42
N PRO A 124 6.25 5.03 6.80
CA PRO A 124 5.78 4.40 5.58
C PRO A 124 4.50 3.59 5.80
N TRP A 125 3.67 3.54 4.77
CA TRP A 125 2.43 2.77 4.74
C TRP A 125 2.61 1.52 3.90
N LEU A 126 2.23 0.37 4.44
CA LEU A 126 2.22 -0.91 3.75
C LEU A 126 0.78 -1.43 3.72
N VAL A 127 0.17 -1.40 2.55
CA VAL A 127 -1.23 -1.80 2.35
C VAL A 127 -1.25 -3.17 1.69
N LEU A 128 -1.47 -4.22 2.46
CA LEU A 128 -1.60 -5.58 1.95
C LEU A 128 -3.06 -5.89 1.65
N MET A 129 -3.38 -6.34 0.44
CA MET A 129 -4.70 -6.86 0.11
C MET A 129 -4.57 -8.29 -0.44
N SER A 130 -5.09 -9.28 0.27
CA SER A 130 -4.96 -10.71 -0.09
C SER A 130 -6.00 -11.59 0.57
N ASP A 131 -6.21 -12.81 0.06
CA ASP A 131 -6.94 -13.85 0.79
C ASP A 131 -6.10 -14.56 1.86
N GLY A 132 -4.79 -14.32 1.95
CA GLY A 132 -3.92 -14.89 2.98
C GLY A 132 -3.51 -16.36 2.77
N SER A 133 -3.47 -16.84 1.53
CA SER A 133 -3.09 -18.23 1.18
C SER A 133 -1.69 -18.32 0.53
N PRO A 134 -0.59 -18.09 1.28
CA PRO A 134 0.77 -18.04 0.73
C PRO A 134 1.23 -19.40 0.17
N THR A 135 1.96 -19.35 -0.95
CA THR A 135 2.64 -20.52 -1.53
C THR A 135 4.13 -20.59 -1.21
N ASP A 136 4.69 -19.54 -0.57
CA ASP A 136 6.11 -19.36 -0.24
C ASP A 136 6.31 -19.26 1.29
N LEU A 137 6.13 -20.40 1.98
CA LEU A 137 6.01 -20.42 3.46
C LEU A 137 7.27 -19.97 4.21
N VAL A 138 8.47 -20.21 3.65
CA VAL A 138 9.74 -19.80 4.27
C VAL A 138 9.87 -18.28 4.21
N GLU A 139 9.67 -17.70 3.04
CA GLU A 139 9.65 -16.26 2.81
C GLU A 139 8.55 -15.60 3.64
N THR A 140 7.37 -16.22 3.73
CA THR A 140 6.25 -15.72 4.54
C THR A 140 6.64 -15.63 6.02
N THR A 141 7.33 -16.64 6.54
CA THR A 141 7.80 -16.63 7.94
C THR A 141 8.80 -15.50 8.19
N ASN A 142 9.73 -15.30 7.25
CA ASN A 142 10.71 -14.20 7.33
C ASN A 142 10.03 -12.83 7.24
N ALA A 143 9.05 -12.69 6.34
CA ALA A 143 8.26 -11.48 6.17
C ALA A 143 7.48 -11.13 7.44
N ILE A 144 6.79 -12.12 8.04
CA ILE A 144 6.06 -11.98 9.31
C ILE A 144 6.98 -11.42 10.41
N LYS A 145 8.16 -12.02 10.59
CA LYS A 145 9.12 -11.55 11.59
C LYS A 145 9.53 -10.10 11.33
N LYS A 146 9.99 -9.79 10.11
CA LYS A 146 10.51 -8.46 9.75
C LYS A 146 9.45 -7.36 9.89
N ILE A 147 8.23 -7.62 9.42
CA ILE A 147 7.16 -6.61 9.38
C ILE A 147 6.53 -6.41 10.74
N SER A 148 6.34 -7.47 11.52
CA SER A 148 5.84 -7.33 12.89
C SER A 148 6.82 -6.55 13.77
N GLU A 149 8.14 -6.75 13.61
CA GLU A 149 9.16 -5.92 14.27
C GLU A 149 9.04 -4.44 13.87
N LEU A 150 8.95 -4.14 12.57
CA LEU A 150 8.80 -2.76 12.09
C LEU A 150 7.51 -2.08 12.59
N TYR A 151 6.40 -2.82 12.60
CA TYR A 151 5.11 -2.34 13.09
C TYR A 151 5.17 -2.04 14.59
N ASN A 152 5.67 -2.99 15.39
CA ASN A 152 5.79 -2.85 16.85
C ASN A 152 6.72 -1.70 17.26
N ASP A 153 7.79 -1.48 16.48
CA ASP A 153 8.72 -0.37 16.64
C ASP A 153 8.15 0.99 16.17
N LYS A 154 6.89 1.03 15.67
CA LYS A 154 6.25 2.22 15.08
C LYS A 154 7.01 2.80 13.88
N LYS A 155 7.71 1.95 13.14
CA LYS A 155 8.48 2.31 11.92
C LYS A 155 7.72 2.03 10.62
N LEU A 156 6.50 1.52 10.73
CA LEU A 156 5.64 1.12 9.61
C LEU A 156 4.17 1.16 10.04
N THR A 157 3.35 1.84 9.26
CA THR A 157 1.89 1.72 9.34
C THR A 157 1.46 0.57 8.43
N LEU A 158 0.79 -0.43 8.98
CA LEU A 158 0.37 -1.63 8.26
C LEU A 158 -1.15 -1.65 8.09
N PHE A 159 -1.64 -2.02 6.91
CA PHE A 159 -3.04 -2.27 6.61
C PHE A 159 -3.21 -3.66 6.00
N PRO A 160 -3.43 -4.72 6.81
CA PRO A 160 -3.67 -6.06 6.30
C PRO A 160 -5.16 -6.24 5.99
N ILE A 161 -5.51 -6.26 4.71
CA ILE A 161 -6.88 -6.35 4.21
C ILE A 161 -7.14 -7.74 3.64
N GLY A 162 -8.12 -8.44 4.23
CA GLY A 162 -8.58 -9.74 3.79
C GLY A 162 -9.61 -9.65 2.69
N ILE A 163 -9.37 -10.30 1.55
CA ILE A 163 -10.29 -10.32 0.40
C ILE A 163 -11.07 -11.64 0.35
N GLY A 164 -12.38 -11.53 0.15
CA GLY A 164 -13.24 -12.67 -0.16
C GLY A 164 -13.70 -13.48 1.06
N GLY A 165 -14.67 -14.37 0.83
CA GLY A 165 -15.32 -15.15 1.89
C GLY A 165 -14.36 -16.02 2.68
N GLY A 166 -13.36 -16.61 2.01
CA GLY A 166 -12.38 -17.56 2.55
C GLY A 166 -11.07 -16.95 3.04
N ALA A 167 -10.96 -15.62 3.18
CA ALA A 167 -9.73 -14.97 3.61
C ALA A 167 -9.21 -15.55 4.94
N ASN A 168 -7.94 -15.94 4.96
CA ASN A 168 -7.23 -16.42 6.14
C ASN A 168 -6.77 -15.23 7.01
N MET A 169 -7.72 -14.65 7.73
CA MET A 169 -7.49 -13.50 8.61
C MET A 169 -6.41 -13.78 9.66
N SER A 170 -6.38 -15.01 10.21
CA SER A 170 -5.35 -15.40 11.19
C SER A 170 -3.95 -15.34 10.59
N LYS A 171 -3.77 -15.76 9.33
CA LYS A 171 -2.49 -15.66 8.63
C LYS A 171 -2.10 -14.21 8.38
N LEU A 172 -3.03 -13.38 7.92
CA LEU A 172 -2.77 -11.96 7.66
C LEU A 172 -2.45 -11.19 8.95
N SER A 173 -3.12 -11.49 10.07
CA SER A 173 -2.84 -10.84 11.35
C SER A 173 -1.44 -11.14 11.91
N GLN A 174 -0.76 -12.20 11.43
CA GLN A 174 0.60 -12.54 11.90
C GLN A 174 1.63 -11.46 11.56
N PHE A 175 1.36 -10.58 10.59
CA PHE A 175 2.24 -9.46 10.25
C PHE A 175 2.29 -8.36 11.32
N GLY A 176 1.51 -8.45 12.40
CA GLY A 176 1.64 -7.62 13.60
C GLY A 176 0.44 -6.73 13.90
N LYS A 177 -0.51 -6.60 12.97
CA LYS A 177 -1.77 -5.87 13.14
C LYS A 177 -2.93 -6.78 12.79
N ASP A 178 -4.04 -6.67 13.52
CA ASP A 178 -5.26 -7.38 13.20
C ASP A 178 -5.72 -7.06 11.77
N ALA A 179 -5.88 -8.12 10.98
CA ALA A 179 -6.35 -8.04 9.63
C ALA A 179 -7.84 -7.70 9.60
N VAL A 180 -8.21 -6.86 8.65
CA VAL A 180 -9.57 -6.35 8.48
C VAL A 180 -10.15 -6.95 7.22
N LYS A 181 -11.36 -7.50 7.29
CA LYS A 181 -12.00 -8.15 6.15
C LYS A 181 -12.75 -7.12 5.32
N LEU A 182 -12.48 -7.09 4.01
CA LEU A 182 -13.27 -6.33 3.06
C LEU A 182 -14.69 -6.90 2.97
N ASP A 183 -15.69 -6.05 3.14
CA ASP A 183 -17.09 -6.45 3.05
C ASP A 183 -17.52 -6.62 1.58
N GLY A 184 -17.62 -7.87 1.14
CA GLY A 184 -17.89 -8.20 -0.26
C GLY A 184 -16.81 -7.66 -1.19
N LEU A 185 -17.20 -6.83 -2.15
CA LEU A 185 -16.31 -6.19 -3.13
C LEU A 185 -16.23 -4.67 -2.92
N LYS A 186 -16.29 -4.20 -1.67
CA LYS A 186 -16.16 -2.77 -1.33
C LYS A 186 -14.74 -2.20 -1.48
N PHE A 187 -14.06 -2.57 -2.56
CA PHE A 187 -12.73 -2.06 -2.90
C PHE A 187 -12.79 -0.54 -3.08
N LYS A 188 -13.81 -0.05 -3.78
CA LYS A 188 -14.03 1.37 -4.00
C LYS A 188 -14.05 2.14 -2.68
N GLU A 189 -14.89 1.73 -1.74
CA GLU A 189 -15.05 2.41 -0.46
C GLU A 189 -13.79 2.33 0.40
N PHE A 190 -13.06 1.22 0.33
CA PHE A 190 -11.73 1.10 0.95
C PHE A 190 -10.75 2.13 0.38
N PHE A 191 -10.68 2.25 -0.94
CA PHE A 191 -9.76 3.15 -1.63
C PHE A 191 -10.15 4.63 -1.49
N GLU A 192 -11.44 4.95 -1.40
CA GLU A 192 -11.94 6.27 -1.04
C GLU A 192 -11.55 6.65 0.40
N TRP A 193 -11.70 5.72 1.35
CA TRP A 193 -11.22 5.93 2.72
C TRP A 193 -9.69 6.08 2.78
N LEU A 194 -8.96 5.32 1.96
CA LEU A 194 -7.50 5.40 1.89
C LEU A 194 -7.06 6.77 1.37
N SER A 195 -7.64 7.27 0.27
CA SER A 195 -7.30 8.59 -0.27
C SER A 195 -7.60 9.72 0.73
N GLN A 196 -8.74 9.66 1.42
CA GLN A 196 -9.07 10.62 2.49
C GLN A 196 -8.05 10.56 3.64
N SER A 197 -7.64 9.34 4.03
CA SER A 197 -6.62 9.14 5.06
C SER A 197 -5.28 9.76 4.67
N VAL A 198 -4.85 9.59 3.42
CA VAL A 198 -3.61 10.22 2.91
C VAL A 198 -3.75 11.75 2.91
N SER A 199 -4.90 12.29 2.50
CA SER A 199 -5.13 13.74 2.50
C SER A 199 -5.03 14.34 3.91
N ILE A 200 -5.64 13.71 4.92
CA ILE A 200 -5.52 14.13 6.32
C ILE A 200 -4.05 14.15 6.79
N VAL A 201 -3.30 13.10 6.47
CA VAL A 201 -1.89 12.97 6.86
C VAL A 201 -1.03 14.02 6.16
N SER A 202 -1.27 14.27 4.88
CA SER A 202 -0.52 15.25 4.08
C SER A 202 -0.64 16.68 4.62
N GLN A 203 -1.73 16.98 5.33
CA GLN A 203 -2.01 18.27 5.94
C GLN A 203 -1.53 18.38 7.39
N SER A 204 -1.01 17.29 7.97
CA SER A 204 -0.51 17.23 9.35
C SER A 204 1.00 17.48 9.42
N ALA A 205 1.54 17.66 10.63
CA ALA A 205 2.99 17.78 10.83
C ALA A 205 3.66 16.40 10.96
N PRO A 206 4.82 16.15 10.33
CA PRO A 206 5.61 14.94 10.58
C PRO A 206 5.95 14.79 12.07
N GLY A 207 5.64 13.62 12.63
CA GLY A 207 5.85 13.32 14.05
C GLY A 207 4.64 13.58 14.95
N GLU A 208 3.55 14.16 14.42
CA GLU A 208 2.26 14.20 15.09
C GLU A 208 1.62 12.81 15.14
N GLU A 209 0.88 12.52 16.21
CA GLU A 209 0.13 11.26 16.32
C GLU A 209 -1.12 11.36 15.45
N ILE A 210 -1.12 10.65 14.33
CA ILE A 210 -2.24 10.67 13.38
C ILE A 210 -3.22 9.55 13.73
N VAL A 211 -4.45 9.95 14.03
CA VAL A 211 -5.57 9.02 14.22
C VAL A 211 -6.32 8.89 12.90
N LEU A 212 -6.22 7.72 12.28
CA LEU A 212 -6.98 7.40 11.08
C LEU A 212 -8.47 7.26 11.42
N ASP A 213 -9.34 7.64 10.48
CA ASP A 213 -10.79 7.63 10.69
C ASP A 213 -11.32 6.20 10.89
N ALA A 214 -11.58 5.87 12.16
CA ALA A 214 -12.11 4.58 12.57
C ALA A 214 -13.60 4.38 12.20
N GLU A 215 -14.36 5.45 11.99
CA GLU A 215 -15.76 5.33 11.51
C GLU A 215 -15.79 5.00 10.02
N GLY A 216 -14.93 5.64 9.22
CA GLY A 216 -14.77 5.33 7.80
C GLY A 216 -14.37 3.88 7.52
N ILE A 217 -13.58 3.25 8.41
CA ILE A 217 -13.25 1.81 8.35
C ILE A 217 -14.53 0.94 8.39
N ARG A 218 -15.58 1.34 9.11
CA ARG A 218 -16.81 0.53 9.21
C ARG A 218 -17.59 0.45 7.89
N ASN A 219 -17.39 1.41 6.98
CA ASN A 219 -18.15 1.47 5.74
C ASN A 219 -17.78 0.36 4.75
N TRP A 220 -16.52 -0.09 4.77
CA TRP A 220 -15.96 -1.07 3.85
C TRP A 220 -15.61 -2.42 4.52
N THR A 221 -15.94 -2.61 5.79
CA THR A 221 -15.54 -3.80 6.56
C THR A 221 -16.73 -4.57 7.13
N THR A 222 -16.56 -5.88 7.31
CA THR A 222 -17.60 -6.73 7.91
C THR A 222 -17.57 -6.69 9.45
N ILE A 223 -16.90 -5.71 10.07
CA ILE A 223 -16.80 -5.63 11.53
C ILE A 223 -18.14 -5.10 12.08
N SER A 224 -18.92 -6.00 12.69
CA SER A 224 -19.82 -5.59 13.78
C SER A 224 -18.94 -5.45 15.02
N LEU A 225 -18.64 -4.22 15.44
CA LEU A 225 -17.94 -3.97 16.70
C LEU A 225 -18.80 -4.40 17.89
#